data_AF-A0A921Z2S3-F1
#
_entry.id   AF-A0A921Z2S3-F1
#
_cell.length_a   1.000
_cell.length_b   1.000
_cell.length_c   1.000
_cell.angle_alpha   90.00
_cell.angle_beta   90.00
_cell.angle_gamma   90.00
#
_symmetry.space_group_name_H-M   'P 1'
#
loop_
_entity.id
_entity.type
_entity.pdbx_description
1 polymer ?
#
loop_
_entity_poly.entity_id
_entity_poly.type
_entity_poly.pdbx_seq_one_letter_code
_entity_poly.pdbx_strand_id
1 'polypeptide(L)'
;MIVADYVRNDKPATLYVEDMKNDAKECNDFIFVSLELINSTPTIQAYNNVTDEIIAYTDTCVGFGNSLPQNPLKKVEAGKQMLQHICTKYKKVTMKKAFIEELFHLLKSEERHLPDQQLETRRPDLYKELSSIFVCVPKGRYGTRTHSLLLITKGGHADLIEHTMQEPIDPLNPTWVRSEFQFDIEF
;
A
#
# COMPACT_ATOMS: atom_id res chain seq x y z
N MET A 1 -2.60 1.81 19.72
CA MET A 1 -3.00 1.61 18.30
C MET A 1 -1.87 0.87 17.62
N ILE A 2 -2.13 -0.36 17.12
CA ILE A 2 -1.12 -1.32 16.61
C ILE A 2 0.06 -0.65 15.90
N VAL A 3 -0.19 0.10 14.82
CA VAL A 3 0.91 0.70 14.02
C VAL A 3 1.71 1.75 14.81
N ALA A 4 1.04 2.64 15.55
CA ALA A 4 1.74 3.68 16.30
C ALA A 4 2.48 3.12 17.53
N ASP A 5 2.03 2.01 18.09
CA ASP A 5 2.71 1.36 19.20
C ASP A 5 3.95 0.62 18.67
N TYR A 6 3.87 -0.01 17.50
CA TYR A 6 5.02 -0.60 16.80
C TYR A 6 6.13 0.44 16.55
N VAL A 7 5.80 1.55 15.90
CA VAL A 7 6.78 2.60 15.54
C VAL A 7 7.43 3.28 16.76
N ARG A 8 6.80 3.21 17.94
CA ARG A 8 7.33 3.81 19.19
C ARG A 8 8.23 2.87 19.98
N ASN A 9 8.45 1.65 19.52
CA ASN A 9 9.28 0.67 20.22
C ASN A 9 10.35 0.11 19.29
N ASP A 10 11.40 -0.44 19.89
CA ASP A 10 12.55 -0.99 19.17
C ASP A 10 12.46 -2.51 18.98
N LYS A 11 11.28 -3.11 19.16
CA LYS A 11 11.11 -4.56 19.02
C LYS A 11 11.05 -4.93 17.54
N PRO A 12 11.75 -6.00 17.13
CA PRO A 12 11.51 -6.63 15.85
C PRO A 12 10.03 -6.99 15.67
N ALA A 13 9.53 -6.90 14.44
CA ALA A 13 8.14 -7.13 14.10
C ALA A 13 7.63 -8.50 14.57
N THR A 14 8.49 -9.52 14.58
CA THR A 14 8.16 -10.86 15.11
C THR A 14 7.79 -10.82 16.59
N LEU A 15 8.61 -10.17 17.42
CA LEU A 15 8.34 -10.04 18.85
C LEU A 15 7.15 -9.13 19.13
N TYR A 16 7.03 -8.03 18.37
CA TYR A 16 5.88 -7.14 18.49
C TYR A 16 4.55 -7.85 18.16
N VAL A 17 4.54 -8.66 17.10
CA VAL A 17 3.38 -9.47 16.72
C VAL A 17 3.01 -10.44 17.84
N GLU A 18 3.96 -11.19 18.41
CA GLU A 18 3.70 -12.11 19.52
C GLU A 18 3.04 -11.40 20.71
N ASP A 19 3.50 -10.21 21.07
CA ASP A 19 2.94 -9.43 22.18
C ASP A 19 1.49 -8.98 21.90
N MET A 20 1.16 -8.63 20.66
CA MET A 20 -0.18 -8.12 20.30
C MET A 20 -1.18 -9.20 19.90
N LYS A 21 -0.79 -10.49 19.77
CA LYS A 21 -1.68 -11.56 19.27
C LYS A 21 -3.02 -11.67 20.01
N ASN A 22 -3.00 -11.46 21.33
CA ASN A 22 -4.22 -11.52 22.13
C ASN A 22 -5.17 -10.35 21.79
N ASP A 23 -4.63 -9.14 21.65
CA ASP A 23 -5.41 -7.95 21.33
C ASP A 23 -5.84 -7.92 19.84
N ALA A 24 -5.06 -8.54 18.96
CA ALA A 24 -5.33 -8.65 17.53
C ALA A 24 -6.62 -9.42 17.21
N LYS A 25 -7.05 -10.32 18.11
CA LYS A 25 -8.30 -11.09 17.99
C LYS A 25 -9.55 -10.25 18.22
N GLU A 26 -9.41 -9.13 18.93
CA GLU A 26 -10.50 -8.17 19.16
C GLU A 26 -10.63 -7.16 18.01
N CYS A 27 -9.73 -7.20 17.04
CA CYS A 27 -9.75 -6.34 15.86
C CYS A 27 -10.49 -7.02 14.69
N ASN A 28 -11.07 -6.21 13.80
CA ASN A 28 -11.50 -6.69 12.47
C ASN A 28 -10.29 -7.26 11.71
N ASP A 29 -10.54 -8.11 10.71
CA ASP A 29 -9.52 -8.65 9.81
C ASP A 29 -8.57 -7.57 9.30
N PHE A 30 -7.27 -7.77 9.51
CA PHE A 30 -6.22 -6.86 9.07
C PHE A 30 -4.97 -7.60 8.60
N ILE A 31 -4.15 -6.88 7.85
CA ILE A 31 -2.79 -7.25 7.52
C ILE A 31 -1.88 -6.17 8.09
N PHE A 32 -1.01 -6.55 9.02
CA PHE A 32 0.03 -5.67 9.53
C PHE A 32 1.30 -5.91 8.71
N VAL A 33 1.70 -4.91 7.93
CA VAL A 33 2.92 -4.97 7.10
C VAL A 33 4.01 -4.16 7.79
N SER A 34 5.14 -4.79 8.05
CA SER A 34 6.34 -4.14 8.57
C SER A 34 7.44 -4.08 7.51
N LEU A 35 8.20 -2.99 7.55
CA LEU A 35 9.40 -2.76 6.75
C LEU A 35 10.51 -2.33 7.72
N GLU A 36 11.47 -3.21 7.97
CA GLU A 36 12.61 -2.93 8.85
C GLU A 36 13.84 -2.63 8.00
N LEU A 37 14.44 -1.45 8.21
CA LEU A 37 15.56 -0.93 7.43
C LEU A 37 16.92 -1.05 8.14
N ILE A 38 16.98 -1.82 9.23
CA ILE A 38 18.16 -1.97 10.12
C ILE A 38 19.35 -2.62 9.39
N ASN A 39 19.07 -3.49 8.42
CA ASN A 39 20.09 -4.21 7.66
C ASN A 39 20.32 -3.58 6.28
N SER A 40 21.43 -3.93 5.62
CA SER A 40 21.72 -3.50 4.24
C SER A 40 20.64 -3.89 3.23
N THR A 41 19.85 -4.91 3.57
CA THR A 41 18.68 -5.36 2.82
C THR A 41 17.46 -5.17 3.72
N PRO A 42 16.42 -4.44 3.27
CA PRO A 42 15.18 -4.31 4.03
C PRO A 42 14.54 -5.66 4.31
N THR A 43 14.04 -5.84 5.52
CA THR A 43 13.20 -6.98 5.88
C THR A 43 11.74 -6.57 5.73
N ILE A 44 10.98 -7.29 4.90
CA ILE A 44 9.55 -7.08 4.71
C ILE A 44 8.82 -8.27 5.33
N GLN A 45 7.89 -8.01 6.25
CA GLN A 45 7.04 -9.03 6.84
C GLN A 45 5.58 -8.60 6.83
N ALA A 46 4.67 -9.57 6.81
CA ALA A 46 3.26 -9.31 7.02
C ALA A 46 2.65 -10.32 7.98
N TYR A 47 1.99 -9.81 9.02
CA TYR A 47 1.14 -10.58 9.92
C TYR A 47 -0.32 -10.49 9.50
N ASN A 48 -1.05 -11.60 9.58
CA ASN A 48 -2.48 -11.65 9.34
C ASN A 48 -3.19 -12.21 10.57
N ASN A 49 -4.15 -11.47 11.13
CA ASN A 49 -4.86 -11.87 12.35
C ASN A 49 -5.90 -12.99 12.13
N VAL A 50 -6.27 -13.28 10.88
CA VAL A 50 -7.19 -14.38 10.53
C VAL A 50 -6.45 -15.72 10.52
N THR A 51 -5.24 -15.77 9.95
CA THR A 51 -4.42 -16.99 9.93
C THR A 51 -3.52 -17.13 11.16
N ASP A 52 -3.32 -16.04 11.91
CA ASP A 52 -2.36 -15.91 13.01
C ASP A 52 -0.91 -16.22 12.59
N GLU A 53 -0.58 -15.93 11.33
CA GLU A 53 0.73 -16.18 10.73
C GLU A 53 1.46 -14.88 10.40
N ILE A 54 2.78 -14.87 10.61
CA ILE A 54 3.69 -13.84 10.10
C ILE A 54 4.56 -14.44 9.00
N ILE A 55 4.57 -13.79 7.84
CA ILE A 55 5.30 -14.24 6.65
C ILE A 55 6.35 -13.20 6.29
N ALA A 56 7.59 -13.64 6.05
CA ALA A 56 8.65 -12.82 5.48
C ALA A 56 8.65 -12.90 3.95
N TYR A 57 8.86 -11.77 3.30
CA TYR A 57 8.86 -11.66 1.84
C TYR A 57 10.29 -11.44 1.33
N THR A 58 10.66 -12.18 0.29
CA THR A 58 11.96 -12.06 -0.39
C THR A 58 11.83 -11.45 -1.79
N ASP A 59 10.61 -11.24 -2.28
CA ASP A 59 10.33 -10.54 -3.54
C ASP A 59 10.85 -9.10 -3.51
N THR A 60 11.38 -8.64 -4.65
CA THR A 60 11.74 -7.22 -4.85
C THR A 60 10.53 -6.29 -4.96
N CYS A 61 9.33 -6.86 -5.14
CA CYS A 61 8.08 -6.12 -5.20
C CYS A 61 6.98 -6.95 -4.53
N VAL A 62 6.36 -6.37 -3.51
CA VAL A 62 5.25 -6.95 -2.76
C VAL A 62 4.00 -6.11 -2.96
N GLY A 63 2.84 -6.74 -2.93
CA GLY A 63 1.55 -6.07 -3.10
C GLY A 63 0.57 -6.59 -2.05
N PHE A 64 -0.10 -5.67 -1.38
CA PHE A 64 -1.10 -5.98 -0.36
C PHE A 64 -2.42 -5.31 -0.71
N GLY A 65 -3.52 -5.93 -0.31
CA GLY A 65 -4.85 -5.38 -0.43
C GLY A 65 -5.74 -5.94 0.66
N ASN A 66 -7.05 -5.73 0.55
CA ASN A 66 -8.00 -6.24 1.54
C ASN A 66 -8.23 -7.76 1.40
N SER A 67 -7.23 -8.56 1.04
CA SER A 67 -7.33 -9.99 0.77
C SER A 67 -6.11 -10.70 1.33
N LEU A 68 -6.23 -11.99 1.67
CA LEU A 68 -5.08 -12.81 2.06
C LEU A 68 -4.00 -12.76 0.97
N PRO A 69 -2.70 -12.60 1.31
CA PRO A 69 -1.63 -12.54 0.31
C PRO A 69 -1.54 -13.78 -0.61
N GLN A 70 -1.99 -14.95 -0.14
CA GLN A 70 -2.01 -16.20 -0.92
C GLN A 70 -3.13 -16.24 -1.97
N ASN A 71 -4.13 -15.39 -1.82
CA ASN A 71 -5.24 -15.24 -2.75
C ASN A 71 -5.52 -13.74 -2.94
N PRO A 72 -4.64 -13.01 -3.67
CA PRO A 72 -4.77 -11.57 -3.84
C PRO A 72 -5.89 -11.21 -4.81
N LEU A 73 -6.49 -10.03 -4.60
CA LEU A 73 -7.38 -9.42 -5.60
C LEU A 73 -6.62 -9.19 -6.92
N LYS A 74 -7.31 -9.29 -8.06
CA LYS A 74 -6.70 -9.14 -9.39
C LYS A 74 -6.05 -7.78 -9.61
N LYS A 75 -6.61 -6.73 -9.01
CA LYS A 75 -6.00 -5.40 -9.02
C LYS A 75 -4.67 -5.31 -8.27
N VAL A 76 -4.47 -6.12 -7.24
CA VAL A 76 -3.20 -6.17 -6.49
C VAL A 76 -2.14 -6.87 -7.33
N GLU A 77 -2.50 -7.96 -8.01
CA GLU A 77 -1.61 -8.65 -8.96
C GLU A 77 -1.18 -7.73 -10.11
N ALA A 78 -2.16 -7.07 -10.75
CA ALA A 78 -1.89 -6.12 -11.83
C ALA A 78 -1.04 -4.93 -11.35
N GLY A 79 -1.39 -4.34 -10.21
CA GLY A 79 -0.62 -3.23 -9.62
C GLY A 79 0.81 -3.62 -9.30
N LYS A 80 1.06 -4.83 -8.76
CA LYS A 80 2.41 -5.37 -8.53
C LYS A 80 3.20 -5.48 -9.83
N GLN A 81 2.60 -6.01 -10.90
CA GLN A 81 3.25 -6.13 -12.21
C GLN A 81 3.59 -4.76 -12.82
N MET A 82 2.66 -3.82 -12.75
CA MET A 82 2.88 -2.44 -13.22
C MET A 82 3.99 -1.74 -12.43
N LEU A 83 4.00 -1.89 -11.10
CA LEU A 83 5.07 -1.35 -10.25
C LEU A 83 6.44 -1.93 -10.61
N GLN A 84 6.54 -3.25 -10.80
CA GLN A 84 7.77 -3.91 -11.26
C GLN A 84 8.24 -3.37 -12.61
N HIS A 85 7.32 -3.14 -13.55
CA HIS A 85 7.64 -2.56 -14.84
C HIS A 85 8.18 -1.13 -14.71
N ILE A 86 7.50 -0.27 -13.93
CA ILE A 86 7.92 1.11 -13.67
C ILE A 86 9.33 1.12 -13.04
N CYS A 87 9.58 0.33 -11.99
CA CYS A 87 10.90 0.23 -11.36
C CYS A 87 11.99 -0.28 -12.31
N THR A 88 11.64 -1.14 -13.27
CA THR A 88 12.59 -1.63 -14.29
C THR A 88 12.87 -0.61 -15.38
N LYS A 89 11.90 0.24 -15.72
CA LYS A 89 12.02 1.27 -16.76
C LYS A 89 12.81 2.48 -16.26
N TYR A 90 12.57 2.94 -15.03
CA TYR A 90 13.12 4.18 -14.48
C TYR A 90 14.25 3.94 -13.46
N LYS A 91 15.43 3.55 -13.94
CA LYS A 91 16.57 3.14 -13.07
C LYS A 91 17.58 4.25 -12.72
N LYS A 92 17.48 5.43 -13.32
CA LYS A 92 18.47 6.51 -13.16
C LYS A 92 17.91 7.65 -12.31
N VAL A 93 18.76 8.28 -11.49
CA VAL A 93 18.40 9.44 -10.67
C VAL A 93 17.85 10.59 -11.52
N THR A 94 18.39 10.79 -12.73
CA THR A 94 17.89 11.79 -13.68
C THR A 94 16.45 11.54 -14.15
N MET A 95 15.93 10.33 -13.96
CA MET A 95 14.57 9.92 -14.30
C MET A 95 13.60 10.03 -13.11
N LYS A 96 14.05 10.49 -11.91
CA LYS A 96 13.23 10.55 -10.69
C LYS A 96 11.88 11.24 -10.90
N LYS A 97 11.85 12.37 -11.63
CA LYS A 97 10.60 13.07 -11.92
C LYS A 97 9.64 12.18 -12.73
N ALA A 98 10.10 11.58 -13.82
CA ALA A 98 9.27 10.69 -14.64
C ALA A 98 8.83 9.44 -13.88
N PHE A 99 9.71 8.88 -13.03
CA PHE A 99 9.39 7.78 -12.14
C PHE A 99 8.22 8.10 -11.20
N ILE A 100 8.28 9.25 -10.52
CA ILE A 100 7.21 9.71 -9.61
C ILE A 100 5.88 9.88 -10.36
N GLU A 101 5.90 10.52 -11.53
CA GLU A 101 4.66 10.73 -12.30
C GLU A 101 4.03 9.40 -12.75
N GLU A 102 4.84 8.41 -13.13
CA GLU A 102 4.32 7.10 -13.56
C GLU A 102 3.81 6.26 -12.39
N LEU A 103 4.42 6.40 -11.20
CA LEU A 103 3.86 5.83 -9.97
C LEU A 103 2.50 6.45 -9.63
N PHE A 104 2.33 7.77 -9.79
CA PHE A 104 1.02 8.39 -9.60
C PHE A 104 0.01 7.99 -10.68
N HIS A 105 0.45 7.78 -11.93
CA HIS A 105 -0.41 7.24 -12.97
C HIS A 105 -0.91 5.84 -12.61
N LEU A 106 -0.04 4.96 -12.09
CA LEU A 106 -0.42 3.66 -11.53
C LEU A 106 -1.47 3.80 -10.42
N LEU A 107 -1.21 4.66 -9.43
CA LEU A 107 -2.11 4.85 -8.29
C LEU A 107 -3.48 5.43 -8.69
N LYS A 108 -3.54 6.17 -9.79
CA LYS A 108 -4.77 6.75 -10.37
C LYS A 108 -5.41 5.87 -11.45
N SER A 109 -4.95 4.64 -11.64
CA SER A 109 -5.51 3.74 -12.66
C SER A 109 -6.96 3.38 -12.36
N GLU A 110 -7.84 3.72 -13.29
CA GLU A 110 -9.27 3.36 -13.31
C GLU A 110 -9.53 2.00 -13.98
N GLU A 111 -8.49 1.32 -14.46
CA GLU A 111 -8.60 0.02 -15.11
C GLU A 111 -9.25 -0.99 -14.15
N ARG A 112 -10.31 -1.65 -14.61
CA ARG A 112 -10.99 -2.71 -13.85
C ARG A 112 -10.34 -4.05 -14.13
N HIS A 113 -9.81 -4.69 -13.10
CA HIS A 113 -9.19 -5.99 -13.20
C HIS A 113 -10.21 -7.09 -12.87
N LEU A 114 -10.98 -7.48 -13.89
CA LEU A 114 -12.02 -8.52 -13.83
C LEU A 114 -11.74 -9.61 -14.87
N PRO A 115 -12.23 -10.85 -14.67
CA PRO A 115 -13.01 -11.33 -13.52
C PRO A 115 -12.17 -11.45 -12.25
N ASP A 116 -12.79 -11.20 -11.08
CA ASP A 116 -12.16 -11.35 -9.77
C ASP A 116 -13.11 -12.09 -8.84
N GLN A 117 -12.98 -13.42 -8.80
CA GLN A 117 -13.88 -14.30 -8.04
C GLN A 117 -13.87 -13.98 -6.54
N GLN A 118 -12.72 -13.58 -5.98
CA GLN A 118 -12.62 -13.25 -4.56
C GLN A 118 -13.41 -11.97 -4.26
N LEU A 119 -13.29 -10.97 -5.13
CA LEU A 119 -14.02 -9.71 -4.99
C LEU A 119 -15.53 -9.89 -5.23
N GLU A 120 -15.90 -10.66 -6.25
CA GLU A 120 -17.28 -11.02 -6.58
C GLU A 120 -17.97 -11.73 -5.42
N THR A 121 -17.26 -12.65 -4.74
CA THR A 121 -17.79 -13.36 -3.57
C THR A 121 -17.97 -12.44 -2.37
N ARG A 122 -17.02 -11.53 -2.11
CA ARG A 122 -17.01 -10.69 -0.91
C ARG A 122 -17.88 -9.45 -1.01
N ARG A 123 -18.02 -8.91 -2.21
CA ARG A 123 -18.71 -7.63 -2.49
C ARG A 123 -19.53 -7.76 -3.77
N PRO A 124 -20.51 -8.69 -3.85
CA PRO A 124 -21.27 -8.95 -5.08
C PRO A 124 -21.94 -7.71 -5.67
N ASP A 125 -22.33 -6.75 -4.82
CA ASP A 125 -23.01 -5.52 -5.26
C ASP A 125 -22.05 -4.40 -5.71
N LEU A 126 -20.75 -4.48 -5.38
CA LEU A 126 -19.77 -3.40 -5.59
C LEU A 126 -18.47 -3.88 -6.26
N TYR A 127 -18.37 -5.15 -6.65
CA TYR A 127 -17.10 -5.73 -7.09
C TYR A 127 -16.52 -5.01 -8.30
N LYS A 128 -17.36 -4.50 -9.22
CA LYS A 128 -16.90 -3.78 -10.41
C LYS A 128 -16.21 -2.47 -10.04
N GLU A 129 -16.80 -1.69 -9.14
CA GLU A 129 -16.27 -0.42 -8.68
C GLU A 129 -15.04 -0.59 -7.78
N LEU A 130 -14.95 -1.72 -7.07
CA LEU A 130 -13.81 -2.06 -6.23
C LEU A 130 -12.67 -2.74 -7.00
N SER A 131 -12.85 -3.08 -8.27
CA SER A 131 -11.88 -3.85 -9.07
C SER A 131 -10.74 -3.03 -9.70
N SER A 132 -10.75 -1.71 -9.52
CA SER A 132 -9.67 -0.81 -9.95
C SER A 132 -8.75 -0.41 -8.80
N ILE A 133 -7.54 0.05 -9.14
CA ILE A 133 -6.57 0.60 -8.17
C ILE A 133 -7.13 1.92 -7.61
N PHE A 134 -7.54 2.84 -8.49
CA PHE A 134 -8.32 4.00 -8.11
C PHE A 134 -9.78 3.62 -7.93
N VAL A 135 -10.22 3.49 -6.68
CA VAL A 135 -11.60 3.13 -6.36
C VAL A 135 -12.45 4.39 -6.31
N CYS A 136 -13.57 4.40 -7.04
CA CYS A 136 -14.55 5.48 -7.01
C CYS A 136 -15.97 4.91 -6.99
N VAL A 137 -16.69 5.13 -5.89
CA VAL A 137 -18.09 4.71 -5.67
C VAL A 137 -18.93 5.95 -5.29
N PRO A 138 -19.32 6.79 -6.26
CA PRO A 138 -20.00 8.06 -5.98
C PRO A 138 -21.29 7.90 -5.17
N LYS A 139 -22.10 6.89 -5.50
CA LYS A 139 -23.37 6.59 -4.80
C LYS A 139 -23.15 6.28 -3.32
N GLY A 140 -22.02 5.67 -2.97
CA GLY A 140 -21.67 5.32 -1.60
C GLY A 140 -20.81 6.36 -0.89
N ARG A 141 -20.48 7.49 -1.54
CA ARG A 141 -19.49 8.48 -1.06
C ARG A 141 -18.20 7.82 -0.58
N TYR A 142 -17.78 6.76 -1.29
CA TYR A 142 -16.65 5.92 -0.95
C TYR A 142 -15.66 5.88 -2.10
N GLY A 143 -14.37 5.91 -1.79
CA GLY A 143 -13.32 5.86 -2.79
C GLY A 143 -11.98 6.40 -2.30
N THR A 144 -11.00 6.32 -3.19
CA THR A 144 -9.64 6.83 -2.97
C THR A 144 -9.66 8.36 -2.93
N ARG A 145 -9.14 8.93 -1.85
CA ARG A 145 -9.05 10.39 -1.63
C ARG A 145 -7.62 10.91 -1.54
N THR A 146 -6.67 10.01 -1.26
CA THR A 146 -5.25 10.34 -1.11
C THR A 146 -4.42 9.24 -1.74
N HIS A 147 -3.39 9.65 -2.46
CA HIS A 147 -2.32 8.79 -2.97
C HIS A 147 -1.03 9.22 -2.30
N SER A 148 -0.31 8.30 -1.67
CA SER A 148 0.94 8.60 -0.99
C SER A 148 2.07 7.75 -1.58
N LEU A 149 3.22 8.38 -1.85
CA LEU A 149 4.46 7.74 -2.24
C LEU A 149 5.52 8.04 -1.18
N LEU A 150 6.15 7.01 -0.65
CA LEU A 150 7.32 7.13 0.21
C LEU A 150 8.52 6.52 -0.51
N LEU A 151 9.48 7.37 -0.89
CA LEU A 151 10.70 6.96 -1.58
C LEU A 151 11.87 7.12 -0.61
N ILE A 152 12.57 6.02 -0.31
CA ILE A 152 13.70 6.02 0.62
C ILE A 152 14.96 5.63 -0.13
N THR A 153 15.99 6.46 -0.04
CA THR A 153 17.30 6.16 -0.61
C THR A 153 18.11 5.24 0.32
N LYS A 154 19.15 4.59 -0.21
CA LYS A 154 20.08 3.80 0.63
C LYS A 154 20.74 4.64 1.74
N GLY A 155 20.86 5.95 1.55
CA GLY A 155 21.44 6.86 2.54
C GLY A 155 20.47 7.33 3.62
N GLY A 156 19.23 6.83 3.65
CA GLY A 156 18.22 7.22 4.64
C GLY A 156 17.39 8.45 4.28
N HIS A 157 17.74 9.16 3.21
CA HIS A 157 16.93 10.28 2.73
C HIS A 157 15.58 9.79 2.18
N ALA A 158 14.49 10.35 2.68
CA ALA A 158 13.12 9.99 2.36
C ALA A 158 12.37 11.17 1.72
N ASP A 159 11.66 10.91 0.61
CA ASP A 159 10.65 11.79 0.03
C ASP A 159 9.25 11.19 0.28
N LEU A 160 8.39 11.91 1.00
CA LEU A 160 6.96 11.63 1.09
C LEU A 160 6.20 12.59 0.18
N ILE A 161 5.54 12.06 -0.84
CA ILE A 161 4.78 12.83 -1.82
C ILE A 161 3.34 12.38 -1.79
N GLU A 162 2.42 13.31 -1.57
CA GLU A 162 0.99 13.03 -1.50
C GLU A 162 0.20 13.81 -2.53
N HIS A 163 -0.74 13.14 -3.19
CA HIS A 163 -1.82 13.77 -3.94
C HIS A 163 -3.13 13.51 -3.19
N THR A 164 -3.66 14.55 -2.55
CA THR A 164 -4.92 14.50 -1.79
C THR A 164 -5.99 15.32 -2.50
N MET A 165 -7.20 14.77 -2.61
CA MET A 165 -8.33 15.44 -3.24
C MET A 165 -8.72 16.68 -2.43
N GLN A 166 -8.86 17.81 -3.10
CA GLN A 166 -9.19 19.10 -2.48
C GLN A 166 -10.63 19.13 -1.98
N GLU A 167 -10.87 19.76 -0.84
CA GLU A 167 -12.22 20.08 -0.36
C GLU A 167 -12.81 21.27 -1.15
N PRO A 168 -14.11 21.25 -1.52
CA PRO A 168 -15.06 20.15 -1.29
C PRO A 168 -14.78 18.93 -2.19
N ILE A 169 -14.83 17.73 -1.59
CA ILE A 169 -14.57 16.47 -2.31
C ILE A 169 -15.57 16.26 -3.47
N ASP A 170 -15.07 16.29 -4.70
CA ASP A 170 -15.79 15.86 -5.91
C ASP A 170 -15.05 14.69 -6.59
N PRO A 171 -15.48 13.43 -6.36
CA PRO A 171 -14.82 12.26 -6.94
C PRO A 171 -15.10 12.10 -8.44
N LEU A 172 -16.04 12.85 -9.03
CA LEU A 172 -16.31 12.85 -10.47
C LEU A 172 -15.44 13.86 -11.21
N ASN A 173 -15.02 14.94 -10.54
CA ASN A 173 -14.09 15.94 -11.08
C ASN A 173 -13.00 16.28 -10.05
N PRO A 174 -12.09 15.33 -9.76
CA PRO A 174 -11.17 15.48 -8.65
C PRO A 174 -10.13 16.57 -8.94
N THR A 175 -10.05 17.56 -8.05
CA THR A 175 -8.92 18.49 -7.98
C THR A 175 -7.92 17.97 -6.96
N TRP A 176 -6.65 17.88 -7.32
CA TRP A 176 -5.61 17.29 -6.47
C TRP A 176 -4.69 18.37 -5.90
N VAL A 177 -4.50 18.35 -4.58
CA VAL A 177 -3.45 19.11 -3.89
C VAL A 177 -2.24 18.21 -3.74
N ARG A 178 -1.07 18.71 -4.17
CA ARG A 178 0.21 18.04 -4.02
C ARG A 178 0.96 18.58 -2.81
N SER A 179 1.36 17.67 -1.92
CA SER A 179 2.21 17.97 -0.76
C SER A 179 3.49 17.14 -0.84
N GLU A 180 4.61 17.73 -0.45
CA GLU A 180 5.92 17.08 -0.45
C GLU A 180 6.62 17.34 0.87
N PHE A 181 7.14 16.27 1.48
CA PHE A 181 7.93 16.31 2.70
C PHE A 181 9.22 15.55 2.47
N GLN A 182 10.33 16.13 2.92
CA GLN A 182 11.64 15.51 2.84
C GLN A 182 12.24 15.44 4.25
N PHE A 183 12.75 14.28 4.61
CA PHE A 183 13.37 14.03 5.91
C PHE A 183 14.38 12.89 5.79
N ASP A 184 15.33 12.85 6.72
CA ASP A 184 16.28 11.75 6.82
C ASP A 184 15.82 10.78 7.92
N ILE A 185 15.93 9.48 7.64
CA ILE A 185 15.66 8.41 8.59
C ILE A 185 16.98 7.99 9.22
N GLU A 186 17.06 8.06 10.55
CA GLU A 186 18.19 7.53 11.31
C GLU A 186 18.03 5.99 11.42
N PHE A 187 19.14 5.27 11.17
CA PHE A 187 19.21 3.80 11.27
C PHE A 187 20.12 3.38 12.42
#